data_AF-A0AAX3JQ73-F1
#
_entry.id   AF-A0AAX3JQ73-F1
#
_cell.length_a   1.000
_cell.length_b   1.000
_cell.length_c   1.000
_cell.angle_alpha   90.00
_cell.angle_beta   90.00
_cell.angle_gamma   90.00
#
_symmetry.space_group_name_H-M   'P 1'
#
loop_
_entity.id
_entity.type
_entity.pdbx_description
1 polymer ?
#
loop_
_entity_poly.entity_id
_entity_poly.type
_entity_poly.pdbx_seq_one_letter_code
_entity_poly.pdbx_strand_id
1 'polypeptide(L)'
;MKKRKTLSEIKMTLFLTINIVMISCGSGGSAPKEGQASKADGTVIDLLKISKKIKEAFEFAEGVKDVHTFVKSVDNLAKAIGMKIQNGDILATDNNHNGGV
;
A
#
# COMPACT_ATOMS: atom_id res chain seq x y z
N MET A 1 42.83 -20.88 25.65
CA MET A 1 43.79 -20.76 24.53
C MET A 1 43.02 -20.76 23.21
N LYS A 2 42.99 -19.64 22.47
CA LYS A 2 42.38 -19.61 21.12
C LYS A 2 43.33 -20.34 20.16
N LYS A 3 42.89 -21.45 19.55
CA LYS A 3 43.62 -22.10 18.44
C LYS A 3 43.81 -21.05 17.34
N ARG A 4 45.06 -20.64 17.07
CA ARG A 4 45.37 -19.77 15.94
C ARG A 4 45.29 -20.63 14.69
N LYS A 5 44.26 -20.42 13.86
CA LYS A 5 44.18 -21.03 12.53
C LYS A 5 45.31 -20.47 11.66
N THR A 6 45.85 -21.30 10.77
CA THR A 6 46.91 -20.85 9.86
C THR A 6 46.32 -19.86 8.85
N LEU A 7 47.14 -18.92 8.36
CA LEU A 7 46.69 -17.92 7.39
C LEU A 7 46.12 -18.57 6.12
N SER A 8 46.62 -19.75 5.77
CA SER A 8 46.16 -20.57 4.64
C SER A 8 44.73 -21.10 4.86
N GLU A 9 44.43 -21.65 6.04
CA GLU A 9 43.09 -22.15 6.38
C GLU A 9 42.04 -21.04 6.39
N ILE A 10 42.42 -19.84 6.86
CA ILE A 10 41.52 -18.68 6.87
C ILE A 10 41.18 -18.25 5.44
N LYS A 11 42.17 -18.18 4.55
CA LYS A 11 41.97 -17.83 3.14
C LYS A 11 41.08 -18.86 2.42
N MET A 12 41.33 -20.16 2.65
CA MET A 12 40.57 -21.24 2.03
C MET A 12 39.12 -21.27 2.51
N THR A 13 38.91 -21.09 3.82
CA THR A 13 37.55 -21.00 4.41
C THR A 13 36.81 -19.77 3.86
N LEU A 14 37.46 -18.61 3.82
CA LEU A 14 36.85 -17.37 3.34
C LEU A 14 36.45 -17.49 1.85
N PHE A 15 37.32 -18.06 1.02
CA PHE A 15 37.06 -18.31 -0.39
C PHE A 15 35.86 -19.24 -0.59
N LEU A 16 35.80 -20.36 0.15
CA LEU A 16 34.65 -21.28 0.09
C LEU A 16 33.36 -20.62 0.54
N THR A 17 33.37 -19.88 1.66
CA THR A 17 32.17 -19.18 2.14
C THR A 17 31.67 -18.13 1.16
N ILE A 18 32.57 -17.35 0.54
CA ILE A 18 32.19 -16.36 -0.47
C ILE A 18 31.59 -17.05 -1.70
N ASN A 19 32.22 -18.12 -2.21
CA ASN A 19 31.68 -18.82 -3.38
C ASN A 19 30.31 -19.47 -3.09
N ILE A 20 30.13 -20.07 -1.91
CA ILE A 20 28.83 -20.63 -1.49
C ILE A 20 27.77 -19.52 -1.37
N VAL A 21 28.12 -18.36 -0.80
CA VAL A 21 27.22 -17.21 -0.68
C VAL A 21 26.88 -16.61 -2.05
N MET A 22 27.82 -16.56 -2.99
CA MET A 22 27.56 -16.07 -4.34
C MET A 22 26.65 -17.01 -5.14
N ILE A 23 26.69 -18.32 -4.88
CA ILE A 23 25.77 -19.30 -5.47
C ILE A 23 24.39 -19.26 -4.78
N SER A 24 24.33 -18.98 -3.47
CA SER A 24 23.07 -18.96 -2.70
C SER A 24 22.36 -17.60 -2.68
N CYS A 25 23.06 -16.51 -2.97
CA CYS A 25 22.52 -15.15 -3.06
C CYS A 25 22.45 -14.69 -4.53
N GLY A 26 21.68 -15.40 -5.35
CA GLY A 26 21.54 -15.03 -6.76
C GLY A 26 20.74 -16.04 -7.59
N SER A 27 19.42 -16.06 -7.38
CA SER A 27 18.39 -16.62 -8.25
C SER A 27 18.49 -18.11 -8.63
N GLY A 28 17.93 -18.99 -7.78
CA GLY A 28 17.49 -20.34 -8.17
C GLY A 28 16.22 -20.36 -9.05
N GLY A 29 15.80 -19.20 -9.55
CA GLY A 29 14.66 -19.04 -10.46
C GLY A 29 15.11 -18.36 -11.74
N SER A 30 14.39 -18.60 -12.84
CA SER A 30 14.65 -17.96 -14.14
C SER A 30 14.81 -16.45 -13.98
N ALA A 31 15.84 -15.89 -14.62
CA ALA A 31 16.06 -14.45 -14.66
C ALA A 31 14.77 -13.74 -15.12
N PRO A 32 14.31 -12.71 -14.39
CA PRO A 32 13.12 -11.96 -14.79
C PRO A 32 13.33 -11.40 -16.20
N LYS A 33 12.31 -11.57 -17.05
CA LYS A 33 12.28 -10.96 -18.38
C LYS A 33 11.92 -9.48 -18.26
N GLU A 34 12.06 -8.72 -19.35
CA GLU A 34 11.61 -7.32 -19.37
C GLU A 34 10.16 -7.20 -18.88
N GLY A 35 9.91 -6.25 -17.97
CA GLY A 35 8.60 -6.07 -17.34
C GLY A 35 8.28 -7.06 -16.22
N GLN A 36 9.25 -7.86 -15.74
CA GLN A 36 9.09 -8.74 -14.60
C GLN A 36 10.09 -8.42 -13.48
N ALA A 37 9.70 -8.68 -12.24
CA ALA A 37 10.57 -8.62 -11.07
C ALA A 37 10.56 -9.98 -10.36
N SER A 38 11.72 -10.46 -9.92
CA SER A 38 11.80 -11.74 -9.19
C SER A 38 12.16 -11.50 -7.74
N LYS A 39 11.42 -12.14 -6.83
CA LYS A 39 11.77 -12.20 -5.40
C LYS A 39 12.91 -13.19 -5.16
N ALA A 40 13.56 -13.06 -4.01
CA ALA A 40 14.60 -14.00 -3.57
C ALA A 40 14.09 -15.45 -3.43
N ASP A 41 12.78 -15.64 -3.26
CA ASP A 41 12.10 -16.94 -3.19
C ASP A 41 11.79 -17.55 -4.58
N GLY A 42 12.18 -16.89 -5.67
CA GLY A 42 11.92 -17.35 -7.04
C GLY A 42 10.55 -16.96 -7.61
N THR A 43 9.69 -16.30 -6.83
CA THR A 43 8.41 -15.77 -7.33
C THR A 43 8.64 -14.67 -8.35
N VAL A 44 8.05 -14.81 -9.53
CA VAL A 44 8.07 -13.81 -10.60
C VAL A 44 6.82 -12.93 -10.52
N ILE A 45 7.03 -11.62 -10.48
CA ILE A 45 6.01 -10.57 -10.44
C ILE A 45 5.93 -9.93 -11.83
N ASP A 46 4.73 -9.91 -12.40
CA ASP A 46 4.44 -9.16 -13.63
C ASP A 46 4.09 -7.70 -13.29
N LEU A 47 4.96 -6.77 -13.71
CA LEU A 47 4.84 -5.35 -13.42
C LEU A 47 3.70 -4.68 -14.22
N LEU A 48 3.37 -5.21 -15.40
CA LEU A 48 2.24 -4.71 -16.20
C LEU A 48 0.92 -5.13 -15.54
N LYS A 49 0.84 -6.38 -15.09
CA LYS A 49 -0.36 -6.86 -14.40
C LYS A 49 -0.59 -6.15 -13.07
N ILE A 50 0.45 -5.89 -12.29
CA ILE A 50 0.30 -5.18 -11.01
C ILE A 50 -0.06 -3.71 -11.21
N SER A 51 0.53 -3.03 -12.20
CA SER A 51 0.19 -1.63 -12.49
C SER A 51 -1.27 -1.47 -12.92
N LYS A 52 -1.79 -2.42 -13.72
CA LYS A 52 -3.22 -2.45 -14.07
C LYS A 52 -4.12 -2.62 -12.85
N LYS A 53 -3.81 -3.60 -11.97
CA LYS A 53 -4.56 -3.82 -10.73
C LYS A 53 -4.53 -2.61 -9.80
N ILE A 54 -3.41 -1.91 -9.71
CA ILE A 54 -3.28 -0.68 -8.91
C ILE A 54 -4.19 0.42 -9.48
N LYS A 55 -4.23 0.61 -10.80
CA LYS A 55 -5.15 1.58 -11.43
C LYS A 55 -6.62 1.24 -11.15
N GLU A 56 -7.02 0.00 -11.38
CA GLU A 56 -8.39 -0.47 -11.12
C GLU A 56 -8.78 -0.26 -9.64
N ALA A 57 -7.86 -0.55 -8.70
CA ALA A 57 -8.10 -0.32 -7.28
C ALA A 57 -8.22 1.17 -6.92
N PHE A 58 -7.43 2.04 -7.56
CA PHE A 58 -7.50 3.49 -7.36
C PHE A 58 -8.82 4.07 -7.88
N GLU A 59 -9.24 3.70 -9.09
CA GLU A 59 -10.52 4.12 -9.67
C GLU A 59 -11.70 3.69 -8.80
N PHE A 60 -11.68 2.46 -8.28
CA PHE A 60 -12.68 2.00 -7.33
C PHE A 60 -12.67 2.81 -6.02
N ALA A 61 -11.48 3.08 -5.46
CA ALA A 61 -11.35 3.82 -4.22
C ALA A 61 -11.81 5.29 -4.35
N GLU A 62 -11.60 5.93 -5.50
CA GLU A 62 -12.14 7.27 -5.78
C GLU A 62 -13.67 7.24 -5.76
N GLY A 63 -14.30 6.30 -6.46
CA GLY A 63 -15.76 6.15 -6.44
C GLY A 63 -16.32 5.91 -5.03
N VAL A 64 -15.65 5.09 -4.21
CA VAL A 64 -16.05 4.85 -2.82
C VAL A 64 -15.89 6.11 -1.95
N LYS A 65 -14.87 6.94 -2.20
CA LYS A 65 -14.65 8.19 -1.46
C LYS A 65 -15.78 9.20 -1.68
N ASP A 66 -16.29 9.29 -2.90
CA ASP A 66 -17.41 10.17 -3.22
C ASP A 66 -18.70 9.71 -2.54
N VAL A 67 -19.00 8.40 -2.59
CA VAL A 67 -20.14 7.83 -1.87
C VAL A 67 -20.02 8.05 -0.36
N HIS A 68 -18.84 7.82 0.21
CA HIS A 68 -18.61 8.06 1.64
C HIS A 68 -18.79 9.55 2.01
N THR A 69 -18.34 10.47 1.16
CA THR A 69 -18.53 11.92 1.37
C THR A 69 -20.01 12.29 1.28
N PHE A 70 -20.75 11.70 0.32
CA PHE A 70 -22.18 11.89 0.18
C PHE A 70 -22.96 11.35 1.37
N VAL A 71 -22.64 10.14 1.85
CA VAL A 71 -23.28 9.59 3.06
C VAL A 71 -22.97 10.46 4.28
N LYS A 72 -21.74 10.96 4.43
CA LYS A 72 -21.40 11.90 5.51
C LYS A 72 -22.07 13.27 5.38
N SER A 73 -22.45 13.72 4.18
CA SER A 73 -23.19 14.98 4.05
C SER A 73 -24.61 14.85 4.60
N VAL A 74 -25.21 13.65 4.58
CA VAL A 74 -26.50 13.36 5.23
C VAL A 74 -26.43 13.59 6.74
N ASP A 75 -25.33 13.21 7.41
CA ASP A 75 -25.14 13.51 8.84
C ASP A 75 -25.14 15.01 9.13
N ASN A 76 -24.65 15.82 8.17
CA ASN A 76 -24.69 17.27 8.29
C ASN A 76 -26.07 17.84 7.98
N LEU A 77 -26.81 17.30 7.01
CA LEU A 77 -28.23 17.64 6.78
C LEU A 77 -29.07 17.30 8.01
N ALA A 78 -28.82 16.15 8.65
CA ALA A 78 -29.52 15.75 9.86
C ALA A 78 -29.34 16.76 11.01
N LYS A 79 -28.17 17.40 11.12
CA LYS A 79 -27.96 18.49 12.10
C LYS A 79 -28.76 19.76 11.77
N ALA A 80 -29.13 19.98 10.52
CA ALA A 80 -29.91 21.13 10.09
C ALA A 80 -31.43 20.94 10.26
N ILE A 81 -31.90 19.73 10.60
CA ILE A 81 -33.31 19.45 10.89
C ILE A 81 -33.79 20.33 12.04
N GLY A 82 -34.91 21.02 11.85
CA GLY A 82 -35.49 21.92 12.83
C GLY A 82 -34.68 23.21 13.01
N MET A 83 -33.82 23.56 12.04
CA MET A 83 -33.04 24.79 12.05
C MET A 83 -33.32 25.63 10.79
N LYS A 84 -33.17 26.96 10.93
CA LYS A 84 -33.13 27.93 9.83
C LYS A 84 -31.85 28.76 9.91
N ILE A 85 -31.39 29.26 8.77
CA ILE A 85 -30.31 30.25 8.74
C ILE A 85 -30.86 31.58 9.28
N GLN A 86 -30.30 32.04 10.39
CA GLN A 86 -30.60 33.36 10.94
C GLN A 86 -29.72 34.43 10.28
N ASN A 87 -28.42 34.13 10.11
CA ASN A 87 -27.46 34.97 9.39
C ASN A 87 -26.18 34.18 9.11
N GLY A 88 -25.81 33.98 7.84
CA GLY A 88 -24.57 33.29 7.44
C GLY A 88 -24.35 31.96 8.16
N ASP A 89 -23.44 31.96 9.15
CA ASP A 89 -23.06 30.80 9.95
C ASP A 89 -23.95 30.53 11.19
N ILE A 90 -24.92 31.39 11.49
CA ILE A 90 -25.78 31.25 12.67
C ILE A 90 -27.09 30.56 12.29
N LEU A 91 -27.34 29.42 12.94
CA LEU A 91 -28.59 28.67 12.84
C LEU A 91 -29.49 28.97 14.06
N ALA A 92 -30.78 29.13 13.82
CA ALA A 92 -31.81 29.29 14.85
C ALA A 92 -32.85 28.17 14.72
N THR A 93 -33.53 27.83 15.82
CA THR A 93 -34.58 26.80 15.81
C THR A 93 -35.77 27.21 14.94
N ASP A 94 -36.22 26.28 14.10
CA ASP A 94 -37.40 26.40 13.25
C ASP A 94 -38.02 25.01 13.00
N ASN A 95 -38.84 24.57 13.95
CA ASN A 95 -39.35 23.20 13.95
C ASN A 95 -40.42 22.97 12.89
N ASN A 96 -40.51 21.73 12.40
CA ASN A 96 -41.59 21.24 11.53
C ASN A 96 -41.57 21.80 10.08
N HIS A 97 -40.45 22.37 9.63
CA HIS A 97 -40.25 22.93 8.28
C HIS A 97 -39.12 22.22 7.50
N ASN A 98 -39.00 20.89 7.63
CA ASN A 98 -37.84 20.13 7.13
C ASN A 98 -37.97 19.63 5.67
N GLY A 99 -39.07 19.90 4.97
CA GLY A 99 -39.32 19.32 3.64
C GLY A 99 -38.39 19.80 2.52
N GLY A 100 -37.61 20.85 2.76
CA GLY A 100 -36.59 21.38 1.85
C GLY A 100 -35.14 21.15 2.32
N VAL A 101 -34.96 20.43 3.42
CA VAL A 101 -33.64 19.96 3.92
C VAL A 101 -33.34 18.62 3.27
#